data_AF-A0A2A5VKT0-F1
#
_entry.id   AF-A0A2A5VKT0-F1
#
_cell.length_a   1.000
_cell.length_b   1.000
_cell.length_c   1.000
_cell.angle_alpha   90.00
_cell.angle_beta   90.00
_cell.angle_gamma   90.00
#
_symmetry.space_group_name_H-M   'P 1'
#
loop_
_entity.id
_entity.type
_entity.pdbx_description
1 polymer ?
#
loop_
_entity_poly.entity_id
_entity_poly.type
_entity_poly.pdbx_seq_one_letter_code
_entity_poly.pdbx_strand_id
1 'polypeptide(L)'
;DIEIEILWQSELIIRSDENSKIEITGRVLEIGGEGNVMDNLEILLLWNDIAEPALVTWTSAGNFDIVSPARSSMPHGEITLVLQVLPESDRYLNGAEKDQIVYIRVPVIFDFNPDEHIIREGTRIISGNVTVRAEDTNLPVEGISITSRLVNESKEITESHFVSVKITDGVGVVDYEFIVLDPIPDFYNKDYWGELGLIIETDSQLIDPQDRIELDSGIRVVNLTYADPASEFGFWQIATIVGVILILGSLVGVAISIRRRRLATLDDLQNVFSYTAELLAAGDEVREAIFNCYESLCQILMRNGFLRRDFETVREFEMAIRNALPISEQALIALDRIFEEARYSSHKLGEGHRQNAQLALQSVLQEIDELQEVPERDSINMLESTD
;
A
#
# COMPACT_ATOMS: atom_id res chain seq x y z
N ASP A 1 -66.09 -2.62 -47.51
CA ASP A 1 -64.73 -3.08 -47.13
C ASP A 1 -64.29 -2.24 -45.92
N ILE A 2 -63.18 -2.54 -45.25
CA ILE A 2 -62.73 -1.77 -44.07
C ILE A 2 -61.25 -1.43 -44.11
N GLU A 3 -60.88 -0.31 -43.47
CA GLU A 3 -59.51 0.14 -43.29
C GLU A 3 -59.22 0.39 -41.81
N ILE A 4 -58.02 0.00 -41.36
CA ILE A 4 -57.53 0.25 -40.01
C ILE A 4 -56.68 1.52 -40.06
N GLU A 5 -57.04 2.51 -39.25
CA GLU A 5 -56.23 3.71 -39.02
C GLU A 5 -55.70 3.74 -37.59
N ILE A 6 -54.39 3.96 -37.46
CA ILE A 6 -53.72 4.10 -36.16
C ILE A 6 -53.65 5.58 -35.80
N LEU A 7 -54.14 5.92 -34.61
CA LEU A 7 -54.23 7.29 -34.13
C LEU A 7 -53.08 7.61 -33.17
N TRP A 8 -52.67 6.64 -32.35
CA TRP A 8 -51.59 6.77 -31.39
C TRP A 8 -51.02 5.39 -31.02
N GLN A 9 -49.76 5.38 -30.58
CA GLN A 9 -49.13 4.21 -29.98
C GLN A 9 -48.16 4.64 -28.87
N SER A 10 -47.89 3.72 -27.94
CA SER A 10 -46.85 3.89 -26.93
C SER A 10 -45.46 4.07 -27.55
N GLU A 11 -44.73 5.09 -27.12
CA GLU A 11 -43.34 5.35 -27.57
C GLU A 11 -42.29 4.56 -26.77
N LEU A 12 -42.62 4.21 -25.52
CA LEU A 12 -41.77 3.44 -24.63
C LEU A 12 -42.42 2.10 -24.35
N ILE A 13 -41.85 1.04 -24.95
CA ILE A 13 -42.25 -0.34 -24.71
C ILE A 13 -41.04 -1.05 -24.13
N ILE A 14 -41.16 -1.55 -22.91
CA ILE A 14 -40.10 -2.28 -22.23
C ILE A 14 -40.55 -3.73 -22.07
N ARG A 15 -39.68 -4.63 -22.51
CA ARG A 15 -39.92 -6.07 -22.45
C ARG A 15 -40.11 -6.51 -21.01
N SER A 16 -41.14 -7.33 -20.77
CA SER A 16 -41.48 -7.88 -19.45
C SER A 16 -41.82 -6.83 -18.37
N ASP A 17 -42.04 -5.57 -18.75
CA ASP A 17 -42.45 -4.51 -17.82
C ASP A 17 -43.98 -4.34 -17.76
N GLU A 18 -44.51 -4.12 -16.55
CA GLU A 18 -45.96 -3.98 -16.37
C GLU A 18 -46.49 -2.57 -16.69
N ASN A 19 -45.62 -1.57 -16.72
CA ASN A 19 -45.99 -0.16 -16.90
C ASN A 19 -45.74 0.35 -18.33
N SER A 20 -44.87 -0.32 -19.07
CA SER A 20 -44.40 0.10 -20.41
C SER A 20 -44.81 -0.94 -21.45
N LYS A 21 -46.13 -1.12 -21.60
CA LYS A 21 -46.75 -2.11 -22.47
C LYS A 21 -46.85 -1.62 -23.92
N ILE A 22 -47.20 -2.53 -24.81
CA ILE A 22 -47.62 -2.17 -26.16
C ILE A 22 -49.04 -1.61 -26.06
N GLU A 23 -49.19 -0.32 -26.32
CA GLU A 23 -50.49 0.36 -26.34
C GLU A 23 -50.72 0.95 -27.73
N ILE A 24 -51.90 0.69 -28.30
CA ILE A 24 -52.26 1.15 -29.65
C ILE A 24 -53.71 1.65 -29.61
N THR A 25 -53.91 2.90 -30.01
CA THR A 25 -55.23 3.47 -30.22
C THR A 25 -55.46 3.64 -31.70
N GLY A 26 -56.60 3.16 -32.18
CA GLY A 26 -56.96 3.25 -33.59
C GLY A 26 -58.45 3.34 -33.81
N ARG A 27 -58.85 3.33 -35.08
CA ARG A 27 -60.23 3.25 -35.52
C ARG A 27 -60.33 2.43 -36.79
N VAL A 28 -61.50 1.89 -37.05
CA VAL A 28 -61.80 1.15 -38.28
C VAL A 28 -62.79 1.97 -39.10
N LEU A 29 -62.47 2.22 -40.37
CA LEU A 29 -63.31 3.00 -41.28
C LEU A 29 -63.91 2.12 -42.37
N GLU A 30 -65.15 2.41 -42.74
CA GLU A 30 -65.81 1.81 -43.90
C GLU A 30 -65.22 2.32 -45.21
N ILE A 31 -64.80 1.41 -46.09
CA ILE A 31 -64.43 1.72 -47.47
C ILE A 31 -65.57 1.34 -48.44
N GLY A 32 -65.91 2.29 -49.32
CA GLY A 32 -66.91 2.13 -50.39
C GLY A 32 -68.32 2.58 -50.01
N GLY A 33 -68.55 2.96 -48.75
CA GLY A 33 -69.81 3.50 -48.21
C GLY A 33 -69.70 4.98 -47.82
N GLU A 34 -70.31 5.37 -46.71
CA GLU A 34 -70.31 6.77 -46.21
C GLU A 34 -69.05 7.14 -45.41
N GLY A 35 -68.12 6.19 -45.20
CA GLY A 35 -66.90 6.41 -44.41
C GLY A 35 -67.15 6.38 -42.91
N ASN A 36 -68.12 5.57 -42.47
CA ASN A 36 -68.50 5.47 -41.07
C ASN A 36 -67.38 4.85 -40.23
N VAL A 37 -67.27 5.28 -38.97
CA VAL A 37 -66.43 4.62 -37.97
C VAL A 37 -67.14 3.36 -37.51
N MET A 38 -66.46 2.22 -37.64
CA MET A 38 -66.95 0.92 -37.21
C MET A 38 -66.52 0.63 -35.78
N ASP A 39 -67.44 0.12 -34.97
CA ASP A 39 -67.21 -0.27 -33.58
C ASP A 39 -67.50 -1.75 -33.31
N ASN A 40 -67.09 -2.19 -32.12
CA ASN A 40 -67.35 -3.53 -31.57
C ASN A 40 -66.96 -4.69 -32.52
N LEU A 41 -65.91 -4.49 -33.31
CA LEU A 41 -65.31 -5.52 -34.15
C LEU A 41 -64.34 -6.38 -33.34
N GLU A 42 -64.15 -7.62 -33.76
CA GLU A 42 -63.11 -8.49 -33.20
C GLU A 42 -61.76 -8.13 -33.82
N ILE A 43 -60.83 -7.69 -32.98
CA ILE A 43 -59.47 -7.28 -33.38
C ILE A 43 -58.46 -8.18 -32.68
N LEU A 44 -57.53 -8.74 -33.44
CA LEU A 44 -56.38 -9.48 -32.95
C LEU A 44 -55.12 -8.65 -33.17
N LEU A 45 -54.22 -8.66 -32.19
CA LEU A 45 -52.84 -8.22 -32.36
C LEU A 45 -51.98 -9.46 -32.53
N LEU A 46 -51.23 -9.56 -33.62
CA LEU A 46 -50.41 -10.71 -33.94
C LEU A 46 -48.92 -10.32 -33.95
N TRP A 47 -48.08 -11.24 -33.49
CA TRP A 47 -46.63 -11.21 -33.71
C TRP A 47 -46.19 -12.57 -34.26
N ASN A 48 -45.49 -12.59 -35.39
CA ASN A 48 -45.11 -13.82 -36.09
C ASN A 48 -46.29 -14.78 -36.30
N ASP A 49 -47.44 -14.26 -36.76
CA ASP A 49 -48.70 -14.98 -36.98
C ASP A 49 -49.33 -15.62 -35.73
N ILE A 50 -48.84 -15.28 -34.53
CA ILE A 50 -49.37 -15.76 -33.25
C ILE A 50 -50.09 -14.61 -32.54
N ALA A 51 -51.30 -14.88 -32.06
CA ALA A 51 -52.06 -13.90 -31.30
C ALA A 51 -51.37 -13.53 -29.98
N GLU A 52 -51.26 -12.23 -29.75
CA GLU A 52 -50.83 -11.62 -28.50
C GLU A 52 -51.97 -11.68 -27.46
N PRO A 53 -51.65 -11.83 -26.16
CA PRO A 53 -52.63 -11.76 -25.09
C PRO A 53 -53.06 -10.31 -24.83
N ALA A 54 -53.61 -9.67 -25.86
CA ALA A 54 -53.98 -8.27 -25.86
C ALA A 54 -55.41 -8.08 -25.33
N LEU A 55 -55.60 -7.03 -24.54
CA LEU A 55 -56.92 -6.53 -24.15
C LEU A 55 -57.36 -5.48 -25.16
N VAL A 56 -58.51 -5.70 -25.79
CA VAL A 56 -59.13 -4.75 -26.71
C VAL A 56 -60.36 -4.12 -26.05
N THR A 57 -60.42 -2.80 -26.01
CA THR A 57 -61.57 -2.04 -25.50
C THR A 57 -62.05 -1.03 -26.54
N TRP A 58 -63.35 -0.77 -26.56
CA TRP A 58 -63.97 0.19 -27.47
C TRP A 58 -64.47 1.42 -26.72
N THR A 59 -64.20 2.59 -27.26
CA THR A 59 -64.70 3.87 -26.75
C THR A 59 -66.10 4.16 -27.30
N SER A 60 -66.84 5.08 -26.67
CA SER A 60 -68.14 5.55 -27.19
C SER A 60 -68.05 6.30 -28.52
N ALA A 61 -66.85 6.73 -28.93
CA ALA A 61 -66.59 7.37 -30.20
C ALA A 61 -66.27 6.37 -31.34
N GLY A 62 -66.24 5.07 -31.04
CA GLY A 62 -65.91 4.03 -32.01
C GLY A 62 -64.40 3.81 -32.24
N ASN A 63 -63.53 4.45 -31.45
CA ASN A 63 -62.11 4.10 -31.43
C ASN A 63 -61.89 2.84 -30.59
N PHE A 64 -60.89 2.04 -30.97
CA PHE A 64 -60.39 0.94 -30.18
C PHE A 64 -59.09 1.31 -29.47
N ASP A 65 -58.89 0.73 -28.29
CA ASP A 65 -57.63 0.72 -27.56
C ASP A 65 -57.18 -0.73 -27.37
N ILE A 66 -55.93 -1.02 -27.72
CA ILE A 66 -55.28 -2.31 -27.52
C ILE A 66 -54.19 -2.13 -26.47
N VAL A 67 -54.20 -2.98 -25.44
CA VAL A 67 -53.13 -3.06 -24.44
C VAL A 67 -52.59 -4.48 -24.43
N SER A 68 -51.32 -4.66 -24.74
CA SER A 68 -50.67 -5.97 -24.79
C SER A 68 -49.32 -5.97 -24.06
N PRO A 69 -48.98 -7.01 -23.28
CA PRO A 69 -47.64 -7.10 -22.70
C PRO A 69 -46.58 -7.35 -23.78
N ALA A 70 -45.42 -6.70 -23.65
CA ALA A 70 -44.23 -7.05 -24.43
C ALA A 70 -43.57 -8.29 -23.81
N ARG A 71 -43.64 -9.45 -24.49
CA ARG A 71 -43.18 -10.72 -23.92
C ARG A 71 -41.65 -10.82 -23.92
N SER A 72 -41.08 -11.53 -22.96
CA SER A 72 -39.63 -11.80 -22.85
C SER A 72 -38.99 -12.46 -24.08
N SER A 73 -39.77 -13.13 -24.91
CA SER A 73 -39.32 -13.73 -26.18
C SER A 73 -39.16 -12.74 -27.33
N MET A 74 -39.75 -11.54 -27.24
CA MET A 74 -39.62 -10.53 -28.27
C MET A 74 -38.18 -10.00 -28.30
N PRO A 75 -37.57 -9.84 -29.49
CA PRO A 75 -36.27 -9.21 -29.60
C PRO A 75 -36.37 -7.72 -29.24
N HIS A 76 -35.26 -7.15 -28.80
CA HIS A 76 -35.15 -5.70 -28.67
C HIS A 76 -35.02 -5.04 -30.05
N GLY A 77 -35.27 -3.74 -30.11
CA GLY A 77 -35.27 -2.97 -31.35
C GLY A 77 -36.61 -3.02 -32.07
N GLU A 78 -36.55 -2.86 -33.39
CA GLU A 78 -37.73 -2.77 -34.24
C GLU A 78 -38.38 -4.14 -34.42
N ILE A 79 -39.68 -4.23 -34.15
CA ILE A 79 -40.52 -5.38 -34.51
C ILE A 79 -41.76 -4.93 -35.27
N THR A 80 -42.27 -5.80 -36.12
CA THR A 80 -43.57 -5.60 -36.81
C THR A 80 -44.62 -6.47 -36.15
N LEU A 81 -45.71 -5.84 -35.73
CA LEU A 81 -46.95 -6.45 -35.29
C LEU A 81 -47.98 -6.33 -36.41
N VAL A 82 -48.97 -7.23 -36.42
CA VAL A 82 -50.10 -7.15 -37.37
C VAL A 82 -51.38 -6.95 -36.57
N LEU A 83 -52.08 -5.85 -36.82
CA LEU A 83 -53.46 -5.70 -36.37
C LEU A 83 -54.37 -6.35 -37.40
N GLN A 84 -55.15 -7.32 -36.96
CA GLN A 84 -56.09 -8.04 -37.81
C GLN A 84 -57.52 -7.82 -37.29
N VAL A 85 -58.36 -7.19 -38.10
CA VAL A 85 -59.81 -7.14 -37.88
C VAL A 85 -60.43 -8.32 -38.59
N LEU A 86 -61.15 -9.17 -37.85
CA LEU A 86 -61.75 -10.37 -38.43
C LEU A 86 -62.96 -10.04 -39.33
N PRO A 87 -63.25 -10.88 -40.34
CA PRO A 87 -64.46 -10.75 -41.14
C PRO A 87 -65.71 -10.92 -40.27
N GLU A 88 -66.73 -10.09 -40.51
CA GLU A 88 -68.02 -10.15 -39.80
C GLU A 88 -69.16 -10.29 -40.83
N SER A 89 -69.74 -11.49 -40.89
CA SER A 89 -70.77 -11.81 -41.90
C SER A 89 -72.07 -11.02 -41.71
N ASP A 90 -72.45 -10.74 -40.46
CA ASP A 90 -73.70 -10.04 -40.14
C ASP A 90 -73.70 -8.58 -40.65
N ARG A 91 -72.51 -7.96 -40.73
CA ARG A 91 -72.29 -6.61 -41.25
C ARG A 91 -71.67 -6.60 -42.65
N TYR A 92 -71.54 -7.75 -43.29
CA TYR A 92 -70.93 -7.92 -44.63
C TYR A 92 -69.51 -7.34 -44.74
N LEU A 93 -68.70 -7.51 -43.69
CA LEU A 93 -67.33 -7.01 -43.60
C LEU A 93 -66.33 -8.14 -43.91
N ASN A 94 -65.35 -7.89 -44.78
CA ASN A 94 -64.36 -8.88 -45.23
C ASN A 94 -63.14 -9.02 -44.30
N GLY A 95 -63.02 -8.20 -43.26
CA GLY A 95 -61.81 -8.11 -42.43
C GLY A 95 -60.73 -7.22 -43.07
N ALA A 96 -59.71 -6.86 -42.29
CA ALA A 96 -58.56 -6.10 -42.75
C ALA A 96 -57.34 -6.38 -41.88
N GLU A 97 -56.15 -6.15 -42.45
CA GLU A 97 -54.88 -6.26 -41.75
C GLU A 97 -54.06 -4.99 -41.91
N LYS A 98 -53.28 -4.66 -40.88
CA LYS A 98 -52.39 -3.51 -40.86
C LYS A 98 -51.10 -3.83 -40.12
N ASP A 99 -49.99 -3.72 -40.82
CA ASP A 99 -48.66 -3.77 -40.21
C ASP A 99 -48.45 -2.55 -39.33
N GLN A 100 -47.96 -2.80 -38.12
CA GLN A 100 -47.65 -1.79 -37.12
C GLN A 100 -46.24 -2.03 -36.56
N ILE A 101 -45.36 -1.06 -36.79
CA ILE A 101 -43.98 -1.11 -36.29
C ILE A 101 -43.93 -0.55 -34.87
N VAL A 102 -43.28 -1.26 -33.97
CA VAL A 102 -42.99 -0.81 -32.61
C VAL A 102 -41.52 -1.05 -32.26
N TYR A 103 -41.00 -0.28 -31.30
CA TYR A 103 -39.62 -0.41 -30.83
C TYR A 103 -39.63 -0.95 -29.40
N ILE A 104 -39.14 -2.17 -29.23
CA ILE A 104 -39.04 -2.83 -27.92
C ILE A 104 -37.68 -2.54 -27.31
N ARG A 105 -37.68 -2.11 -26.06
CA ARG A 105 -36.48 -1.97 -25.24
C ARG A 105 -36.35 -3.15 -24.31
N VAL A 106 -35.13 -3.52 -23.98
CA VAL A 106 -34.84 -4.61 -23.04
C VAL A 106 -34.24 -4.05 -21.75
N PRO A 107 -34.75 -4.44 -20.56
CA PRO A 107 -34.06 -4.12 -19.31
C PRO A 107 -32.79 -4.97 -19.21
N VAL A 108 -31.68 -4.38 -18.78
CA VAL A 108 -30.35 -4.99 -18.83
C VAL A 108 -29.56 -4.81 -17.54
N ILE A 109 -28.65 -5.75 -17.32
CA ILE A 109 -27.63 -5.72 -16.26
C ILE A 109 -26.27 -5.62 -16.94
N PHE A 110 -25.44 -4.71 -16.43
CA PHE A 110 -24.05 -4.53 -16.83
C PHE A 110 -23.10 -5.16 -15.82
N ASP A 111 -22.26 -6.07 -16.29
CA ASP A 111 -21.19 -6.70 -15.52
C ASP A 111 -19.83 -6.31 -16.10
N PHE A 112 -18.93 -5.84 -15.23
CA PHE A 112 -17.61 -5.36 -15.61
C PHE A 112 -16.54 -6.38 -15.21
N ASN A 113 -15.60 -6.65 -16.11
CA ASN A 113 -14.47 -7.52 -15.82
C ASN A 113 -13.15 -6.96 -16.38
N PRO A 114 -12.18 -6.61 -15.51
CA PRO A 114 -12.30 -6.59 -14.06
C PRO A 114 -13.24 -5.47 -13.59
N ASP A 115 -13.72 -5.58 -12.35
CA ASP A 115 -14.47 -4.53 -11.64
C ASP A 115 -13.55 -3.43 -11.07
N GLU A 116 -12.25 -3.71 -10.95
CA GLU A 116 -11.20 -2.75 -10.62
C GLU A 116 -9.91 -2.94 -11.44
N HIS A 117 -9.22 -1.83 -11.71
CA HIS A 117 -7.88 -1.82 -12.28
C HIS A 117 -6.87 -1.30 -11.27
N ILE A 118 -5.72 -1.96 -11.18
CA ILE A 118 -4.57 -1.50 -10.39
C ILE A 118 -3.43 -1.14 -11.33
N ILE A 119 -3.17 0.16 -11.47
CA ILE A 119 -2.09 0.74 -12.26
C ILE A 119 -0.78 0.65 -11.46
N ARG A 120 0.20 -0.05 -12.03
CA ARG A 120 1.56 -0.20 -11.50
C ARG A 120 2.58 0.49 -12.39
N GLU A 121 3.76 0.79 -11.87
CA GLU A 121 4.90 1.23 -12.69
C GLU A 121 5.12 0.24 -13.86
N GLY A 122 5.28 0.76 -15.08
CA GLY A 122 5.36 -0.03 -16.31
C GLY A 122 4.02 -0.46 -16.91
N THR A 123 2.87 -0.11 -16.33
CA THR A 123 1.55 -0.44 -16.89
C THR A 123 1.31 0.32 -18.19
N ARG A 124 1.32 -0.38 -19.32
CA ARG A 124 1.12 0.19 -20.67
C ARG A 124 -0.16 -0.25 -21.36
N ILE A 125 -0.91 -1.15 -20.74
CA ILE A 125 -2.17 -1.68 -21.25
C ILE A 125 -3.19 -1.63 -20.12
N ILE A 126 -4.35 -1.04 -20.39
CA ILE A 126 -5.55 -1.12 -19.56
C ILE A 126 -6.62 -1.76 -20.42
N SER A 127 -7.12 -2.93 -20.02
CA SER A 127 -8.06 -3.70 -20.83
C SER A 127 -9.04 -4.48 -19.97
N GLY A 128 -10.27 -4.59 -20.44
CA GLY A 128 -11.31 -5.38 -19.79
C GLY A 128 -12.47 -5.62 -20.74
N ASN A 129 -13.58 -6.11 -20.21
CA ASN A 129 -14.81 -6.24 -20.95
C ASN A 129 -16.04 -5.87 -20.11
N VAL A 130 -17.11 -5.59 -20.83
CA VAL A 130 -18.45 -5.35 -20.30
C VAL A 130 -19.33 -6.45 -20.87
N THR A 131 -20.02 -7.15 -19.99
CA THR A 131 -21.04 -8.14 -20.36
C THR A 131 -22.42 -7.52 -20.11
N VAL A 132 -23.30 -7.64 -21.09
CA VAL A 132 -24.68 -7.13 -21.04
C VAL A 132 -25.65 -8.30 -21.13
N ARG A 133 -26.50 -8.42 -20.11
CA ARG A 133 -27.52 -9.47 -20.03
C ARG A 133 -28.88 -8.85 -19.80
N ALA A 134 -29.92 -9.43 -20.36
CA ALA A 134 -31.27 -8.98 -20.13
C ALA A 134 -31.70 -9.34 -18.70
N GLU A 135 -32.28 -8.41 -17.95
CA GLU A 135 -32.68 -8.64 -16.55
C GLU A 135 -33.79 -9.72 -16.45
N ASP A 136 -34.72 -9.71 -17.41
CA ASP A 136 -35.90 -10.58 -17.40
C ASP A 136 -35.61 -12.06 -17.72
N THR A 137 -34.55 -12.33 -18.48
CA THR A 137 -34.22 -13.67 -19.01
C THR A 137 -32.82 -14.13 -18.67
N ASN A 138 -31.96 -13.22 -18.21
CA ASN A 138 -30.52 -13.41 -17.98
C ASN A 138 -29.76 -13.89 -19.23
N LEU A 139 -30.34 -13.70 -20.42
CA LEU A 139 -29.71 -14.04 -21.70
C LEU A 139 -28.82 -12.89 -22.19
N PRO A 140 -27.77 -13.18 -22.97
CA PRO A 140 -26.94 -12.15 -23.55
C PRO A 140 -27.71 -11.19 -24.45
N VAL A 141 -27.29 -9.92 -24.46
CA VAL A 141 -27.87 -8.88 -25.32
C VAL A 141 -26.81 -8.35 -26.28
N GLU A 142 -26.94 -8.74 -27.54
CA GLU A 142 -26.16 -8.23 -28.66
C GLU A 142 -26.62 -6.82 -29.06
N GLY A 143 -25.76 -6.06 -29.75
CA GLY A 143 -26.18 -4.81 -30.39
C GLY A 143 -26.12 -3.57 -29.49
N ILE A 144 -25.68 -3.69 -28.24
CA ILE A 144 -25.59 -2.55 -27.31
C ILE A 144 -24.29 -1.80 -27.54
N SER A 145 -24.40 -0.54 -27.97
CA SER A 145 -23.28 0.41 -28.08
C SER A 145 -22.72 0.74 -26.69
N ILE A 146 -21.44 0.48 -26.47
CA ILE A 146 -20.71 0.81 -25.24
C ILE A 146 -19.53 1.72 -25.61
N THR A 147 -19.46 2.85 -24.92
CA THR A 147 -18.36 3.81 -25.02
C THR A 147 -17.51 3.72 -23.76
N SER A 148 -16.24 3.37 -23.92
CA SER A 148 -15.24 3.33 -22.85
C SER A 148 -14.25 4.47 -23.00
N ARG A 149 -14.07 5.27 -21.97
CA ARG A 149 -13.22 6.48 -21.99
C ARG A 149 -12.22 6.44 -20.86
N LEU A 150 -10.93 6.57 -21.20
CA LEU A 150 -9.89 6.81 -20.22
C LEU A 150 -9.72 8.33 -20.09
N VAL A 151 -10.04 8.88 -18.93
CA VAL A 151 -10.10 10.32 -18.66
C VAL A 151 -9.07 10.73 -17.61
N ASN A 152 -8.75 12.02 -17.56
CA ASN A 152 -8.06 12.61 -16.43
C ASN A 152 -9.08 13.14 -15.42
N GLU A 153 -9.27 12.46 -14.29
CA GLU A 153 -10.20 12.89 -13.22
C GLU A 153 -9.75 14.16 -12.50
N SER A 154 -8.45 14.47 -12.52
CA SER A 154 -7.92 15.71 -11.90
C SER A 154 -8.29 16.97 -12.68
N LYS A 155 -8.73 16.81 -13.93
CA LYS A 155 -9.32 17.87 -14.75
C LYS A 155 -10.78 17.49 -15.01
N GLU A 156 -11.62 18.43 -15.41
CA GLU A 156 -13.03 18.11 -15.70
C GLU A 156 -13.13 16.85 -16.58
N ILE A 157 -14.14 16.01 -16.34
CA ILE A 157 -14.44 14.72 -17.00
C ILE A 157 -14.55 14.82 -18.55
N THR A 158 -14.42 16.02 -19.10
CA THR A 158 -14.43 16.36 -20.52
C THR A 158 -13.12 16.05 -21.25
N GLU A 159 -11.96 15.96 -20.58
CA GLU A 159 -10.68 15.59 -21.22
C GLU A 159 -10.47 14.06 -21.23
N SER A 160 -10.82 13.42 -22.35
CA SER A 160 -10.51 12.01 -22.61
C SER A 160 -9.16 11.83 -23.29
N HIS A 161 -8.29 11.02 -22.69
CA HIS A 161 -7.04 10.57 -23.31
C HIS A 161 -7.29 9.49 -24.36
N PHE A 162 -8.23 8.58 -24.07
CA PHE A 162 -8.61 7.50 -24.97
C PHE A 162 -10.12 7.33 -25.00
N VAL A 163 -10.64 6.93 -26.15
CA VAL A 163 -12.05 6.60 -26.36
C VAL A 163 -12.13 5.34 -27.21
N SER A 164 -12.93 4.37 -26.77
CA SER A 164 -13.29 3.18 -27.53
C SER A 164 -14.79 3.09 -27.60
N VAL A 165 -15.34 2.93 -28.82
CA VAL A 165 -16.78 2.73 -29.02
C VAL A 165 -16.93 1.41 -29.76
N LYS A 166 -17.62 0.48 -29.13
CA LYS A 166 -17.87 -0.86 -29.68
C LYS A 166 -19.27 -1.31 -29.34
N ILE A 167 -19.71 -2.38 -29.97
CA ILE A 167 -21.05 -2.94 -29.81
C ILE A 167 -20.91 -4.34 -29.23
N THR A 168 -21.80 -4.73 -28.31
CA THR A 168 -21.84 -6.10 -27.80
C THR A 168 -22.07 -7.11 -28.91
N ASP A 169 -21.31 -8.20 -28.87
CA ASP A 169 -21.43 -9.31 -29.82
C ASP A 169 -22.60 -10.25 -29.49
N GLY A 170 -22.73 -11.33 -30.26
CA GLY A 170 -23.77 -12.35 -30.07
C GLY A 170 -23.73 -13.10 -28.72
N VAL A 171 -22.68 -12.93 -27.92
CA VAL A 171 -22.61 -13.42 -26.53
C VAL A 171 -22.74 -12.28 -25.51
N GLY A 172 -23.15 -11.10 -25.94
CA GLY A 172 -23.44 -9.94 -25.11
C GLY A 172 -22.19 -9.30 -24.51
N VAL A 173 -21.02 -9.53 -25.09
CA VAL A 173 -19.74 -9.04 -24.55
C VAL A 173 -19.14 -7.99 -25.47
N VAL A 174 -18.52 -6.98 -24.86
CA VAL A 174 -17.71 -5.99 -25.56
C VAL A 174 -16.44 -5.70 -24.76
N ASP A 175 -15.30 -5.72 -25.43
CA ASP A 175 -13.99 -5.47 -24.83
C ASP A 175 -13.55 -4.01 -25.02
N TYR A 176 -12.81 -3.48 -24.05
CA TYR A 176 -12.06 -2.22 -24.20
C TYR A 176 -10.58 -2.50 -24.00
N GLU A 177 -9.74 -1.79 -24.75
CA GLU A 177 -8.29 -1.90 -24.66
C GLU A 177 -7.66 -0.55 -24.98
N PHE A 178 -6.83 -0.07 -24.05
CA PHE A 178 -6.05 1.15 -24.17
C PHE A 178 -4.57 0.79 -24.08
N ILE A 179 -3.81 1.08 -25.13
CA ILE A 179 -2.39 0.73 -25.23
C ILE A 179 -1.57 2.01 -25.44
N VAL A 180 -0.48 2.13 -24.69
CA VAL A 180 0.55 3.15 -24.92
C VAL A 180 1.87 2.50 -25.32
N LEU A 181 2.46 3.03 -26.40
CA LEU A 181 3.74 2.57 -26.94
C LEU A 181 4.82 3.62 -26.68
N ASP A 182 6.08 3.18 -26.68
CA ASP A 182 7.22 4.10 -26.61
C ASP A 182 7.15 5.12 -27.75
N PRO A 183 7.49 6.41 -27.49
CA PRO A 183 8.12 6.95 -26.28
C PRO A 183 7.15 7.51 -25.23
N ILE A 184 5.84 7.22 -25.33
CA ILE A 184 4.84 7.76 -24.40
C ILE A 184 5.03 7.12 -23.01
N PRO A 185 5.02 7.91 -21.91
CA PRO A 185 5.09 7.38 -20.55
C PRO A 185 3.99 6.35 -20.26
N ASP A 186 4.27 5.40 -19.37
CA ASP A 186 3.28 4.45 -18.89
C ASP A 186 2.13 5.15 -18.12
N PHE A 187 1.03 4.43 -17.90
CA PHE A 187 -0.15 4.98 -17.23
C PHE A 187 0.07 5.30 -15.74
N TYR A 188 1.19 4.86 -15.15
CA TYR A 188 1.54 5.17 -13.77
C TYR A 188 2.07 6.61 -13.60
N ASN A 189 2.57 7.22 -14.68
CA ASN A 189 3.08 8.59 -14.67
C ASN A 189 1.95 9.64 -14.51
N LYS A 190 1.61 9.97 -13.26
CA LYS A 190 0.59 10.96 -12.92
C LYS A 190 0.92 12.38 -13.38
N ASP A 191 2.20 12.75 -13.50
CA ASP A 191 2.59 14.07 -13.99
C ASP A 191 2.21 14.27 -15.48
N TYR A 192 2.25 13.19 -16.25
CA TYR A 192 1.86 13.19 -17.66
C TYR A 192 0.35 13.02 -17.84
N TRP A 193 -0.25 12.03 -17.18
CA TRP A 193 -1.65 11.65 -17.40
C TRP A 193 -2.66 12.35 -16.49
N GLY A 194 -2.24 12.86 -15.33
CA GLY A 194 -3.12 13.15 -14.20
C GLY A 194 -3.58 11.88 -13.49
N GLU A 195 -4.60 12.00 -12.63
CA GLU A 195 -5.27 10.82 -12.08
C GLU A 195 -6.21 10.25 -13.14
N LEU A 196 -5.98 9.00 -13.51
CA LEU A 196 -6.76 8.33 -14.55
C LEU A 196 -8.07 7.77 -13.99
N GLY A 197 -9.16 8.04 -14.69
CA GLY A 197 -10.47 7.41 -14.48
C GLY A 197 -10.92 6.64 -15.71
N LEU A 198 -11.73 5.60 -15.51
CA LEU A 198 -12.35 4.83 -16.59
C LEU A 198 -13.86 4.99 -16.56
N ILE A 199 -14.39 5.67 -17.56
CA ILE A 199 -15.82 5.90 -17.71
C ILE A 199 -16.37 4.94 -18.75
N ILE A 200 -17.43 4.23 -18.41
CA ILE A 200 -18.20 3.39 -19.32
C ILE A 200 -19.60 3.99 -19.45
N GLU A 201 -20.00 4.29 -20.67
CA GLU A 201 -21.28 4.95 -21.01
C GLU A 201 -21.97 4.17 -22.14
N THR A 202 -23.28 4.38 -22.29
CA THR A 202 -24.04 3.85 -23.44
C THR A 202 -25.03 4.88 -23.95
N ASP A 203 -25.09 5.06 -25.27
CA ASP A 203 -26.11 5.87 -25.95
C ASP A 203 -27.21 4.99 -26.57
N SER A 204 -27.17 3.68 -26.33
CA SER A 204 -28.07 2.71 -26.91
C SER A 204 -29.53 3.03 -26.58
N GLN A 205 -30.37 3.06 -27.61
CA GLN A 205 -31.82 3.19 -27.48
C GLN A 205 -32.53 1.83 -27.38
N LEU A 206 -31.77 0.74 -27.43
CA LEU A 206 -32.30 -0.63 -27.40
C LEU A 206 -32.58 -1.12 -25.97
N ILE A 207 -32.09 -0.40 -24.96
CA ILE A 207 -32.22 -0.78 -23.54
C ILE A 207 -33.22 0.12 -22.80
N ASP A 208 -33.64 -0.30 -21.62
CA ASP A 208 -34.40 0.55 -20.71
C ASP A 208 -33.64 1.88 -20.44
N PRO A 209 -34.28 3.05 -20.61
CA PRO A 209 -33.66 4.33 -20.29
C PRO A 209 -33.14 4.44 -18.84
N GLN A 210 -33.69 3.71 -17.87
CA GLN A 210 -33.22 3.73 -16.48
C GLN A 210 -31.83 3.09 -16.34
N ASP A 211 -31.58 1.99 -17.03
CA ASP A 211 -30.30 1.28 -16.96
C ASP A 211 -29.17 2.12 -17.59
N ARG A 212 -29.50 2.96 -18.58
CA ARG A 212 -28.55 3.95 -19.13
C ARG A 212 -28.17 4.99 -18.09
N ILE A 213 -29.12 5.47 -17.30
CA ILE A 213 -28.86 6.49 -16.27
C ILE A 213 -27.92 5.94 -15.19
N GLU A 214 -28.00 4.64 -14.86
CA GLU A 214 -27.08 4.01 -13.90
C GLU A 214 -25.62 4.09 -14.39
N LEU A 215 -25.36 3.84 -15.67
CA LEU A 215 -24.04 4.02 -16.30
C LEU A 215 -23.61 5.50 -16.33
N ASP A 216 -24.48 6.38 -16.84
CA ASP A 216 -24.16 7.80 -17.03
C ASP A 216 -23.95 8.56 -15.71
N SER A 217 -24.58 8.11 -14.62
CA SER A 217 -24.44 8.71 -13.28
C SER A 217 -23.14 8.31 -12.55
N GLY A 218 -22.35 7.41 -13.13
CA GLY A 218 -21.10 6.93 -12.53
C GLY A 218 -21.31 6.03 -11.30
N ILE A 219 -22.51 5.47 -11.10
CA ILE A 219 -22.82 4.57 -9.98
C ILE A 219 -22.06 3.23 -10.13
N ARG A 220 -21.68 2.86 -11.36
CA ARG A 220 -20.79 1.74 -11.67
C ARG A 220 -19.59 2.17 -12.52
N VAL A 221 -18.66 2.90 -11.90
CA VAL A 221 -17.34 3.19 -12.47
C VAL A 221 -16.41 2.01 -12.19
N VAL A 222 -15.69 1.53 -13.21
CA VAL A 222 -14.60 0.57 -12.99
C VAL A 222 -13.49 1.34 -12.27
N ASN A 223 -13.23 1.00 -11.02
CA ASN A 223 -12.32 1.77 -10.18
C ASN A 223 -10.88 1.64 -10.69
N LEU A 224 -10.20 2.77 -10.93
CA LEU A 224 -8.78 2.81 -11.22
C LEU A 224 -8.01 3.24 -9.97
N THR A 225 -7.13 2.36 -9.50
CA THR A 225 -6.28 2.64 -8.34
C THR A 225 -4.81 2.53 -8.74
N TYR A 226 -3.95 3.28 -8.06
CA TYR A 226 -2.51 3.21 -8.25
C TYR A 226 -1.92 2.33 -7.15
N ALA A 227 -1.07 1.38 -7.52
CA ALA A 227 -0.31 0.62 -6.54
C ALA A 227 0.66 1.55 -5.80
N ASP A 228 0.87 1.28 -4.51
CA ASP A 228 1.91 1.98 -3.76
C ASP A 228 3.28 1.80 -4.44
N PRO A 229 4.12 2.85 -4.46
CA PRO A 229 5.46 2.73 -4.99
C PRO A 229 6.21 1.61 -4.25
N ALA A 230 6.99 0.82 -4.99
CA ALA A 230 7.84 -0.18 -4.38
C ALA A 230 8.74 0.50 -3.34
N SER A 231 8.88 -0.11 -2.15
CA SER A 231 9.72 0.44 -1.09
C SER A 231 11.12 0.73 -1.63
N GLU A 232 11.57 1.97 -1.51
CA GLU A 232 12.91 2.41 -1.94
C GLU A 232 14.02 1.60 -1.26
N PHE A 233 13.72 1.01 -0.10
CA PHE A 233 14.64 0.18 0.67
C PHE A 233 14.23 -1.29 0.61
N GLY A 234 15.01 -2.10 -0.10
CA GLY A 234 14.96 -3.54 0.00
C GLY A 234 15.34 -4.02 1.41
N PHE A 235 14.81 -5.17 1.82
CA PHE A 235 15.11 -5.82 3.10
C PHE A 235 16.61 -5.87 3.42
N TRP A 236 17.47 -6.10 2.42
CA TRP A 236 18.92 -6.13 2.56
C TRP A 236 19.54 -4.80 2.97
N GLN A 237 19.00 -3.67 2.48
CA GLN A 237 19.48 -2.33 2.86
C GLN A 237 19.07 -1.99 4.29
N ILE A 238 17.88 -2.39 4.72
CA ILE A 238 17.45 -2.24 6.11
C ILE A 238 18.33 -3.10 7.03
N ALA A 239 18.59 -4.36 6.63
CA ALA A 239 19.43 -5.27 7.39
C ALA A 239 20.88 -4.76 7.54
N THR A 240 21.45 -4.15 6.51
CA THR A 240 22.80 -3.57 6.59
C THR A 240 22.86 -2.36 7.52
N ILE A 241 21.87 -1.46 7.45
CA ILE A 241 21.80 -0.29 8.36
C ILE A 241 21.71 -0.75 9.82
N VAL A 242 20.81 -1.69 10.11
CA VAL A 242 20.67 -2.25 11.47
C VAL A 242 21.95 -2.95 11.91
N GLY A 243 22.58 -3.73 11.03
CA GLY A 243 23.85 -4.40 11.30
C GLY A 243 24.98 -3.43 11.66
N VAL A 244 25.12 -2.34 10.91
CA VAL A 244 26.13 -1.29 11.17
C VAL A 244 25.89 -0.63 12.52
N ILE A 245 24.64 -0.26 12.85
CA ILE A 245 24.30 0.35 14.14
C ILE A 245 24.65 -0.58 15.32
N LEU A 246 24.35 -1.88 15.18
CA LEU A 246 24.70 -2.87 16.22
C LEU A 246 26.22 -3.02 16.40
N ILE A 247 26.98 -3.00 15.31
CA ILE A 247 28.45 -3.07 15.36
C ILE A 247 29.00 -1.82 16.06
N LEU A 248 28.59 -0.62 15.65
CA LEU A 248 29.02 0.63 16.29
C LEU A 248 28.64 0.67 17.78
N GLY A 249 27.41 0.28 18.12
CA GLY A 249 26.97 0.19 19.51
C GLY A 249 27.82 -0.78 20.35
N SER A 250 28.20 -1.93 19.77
CA SER A 250 29.07 -2.91 20.44
C SER A 250 30.49 -2.40 20.68
N LEU A 251 31.07 -1.68 19.72
CA LEU A 251 32.42 -1.10 19.84
C LEU A 251 32.47 -0.05 20.95
N VAL A 252 31.46 0.83 21.01
CA VAL A 252 31.33 1.82 22.08
C VAL A 252 31.14 1.13 23.44
N GLY A 253 30.30 0.09 23.50
CA GLY A 253 30.09 -0.68 24.73
C GLY A 253 31.37 -1.37 25.24
N VAL A 254 32.17 -1.95 24.35
CA VAL A 254 33.47 -2.56 24.68
C VAL A 254 34.46 -1.50 25.17
N ALA A 255 34.57 -0.36 24.49
CA ALA A 255 35.47 0.72 24.87
C ALA A 255 35.14 1.27 26.28
N ILE A 256 33.85 1.52 26.56
CA ILE A 256 33.39 1.96 27.89
C ILE A 256 33.70 0.91 28.96
N SER A 257 33.50 -0.38 28.65
CA SER A 257 33.77 -1.47 29.60
C SER A 257 35.26 -1.55 29.97
N ILE A 258 36.16 -1.45 28.98
CA ILE A 258 37.61 -1.45 29.20
C ILE A 258 38.03 -0.24 30.04
N ARG A 259 37.51 0.96 29.73
CA ARG A 259 37.80 2.18 30.49
C ARG A 259 37.37 2.06 31.96
N ARG A 260 36.18 1.53 32.23
CA ARG A 260 35.70 1.31 33.61
C ARG A 260 36.58 0.36 34.40
N ARG A 261 37.04 -0.74 33.78
CA ARG A 261 37.93 -1.71 34.44
C ARG A 261 39.27 -1.07 34.82
N ARG A 262 39.86 -0.27 33.93
CA ARG A 262 41.12 0.43 34.20
C ARG A 262 41.01 1.41 35.37
N LEU A 263 39.92 2.18 35.42
CA LEU A 263 39.69 3.14 36.52
C LEU A 263 39.52 2.43 37.87
N ALA A 264 38.82 1.30 37.91
CA ALA A 264 38.67 0.51 39.14
C ALA A 264 40.02 -0.04 39.65
N THR A 265 40.91 -0.47 38.76
CA THR A 265 42.27 -0.90 39.16
C THR A 265 43.08 0.26 39.74
N LEU A 266 42.98 1.47 39.18
CA LEU A 266 43.70 2.63 39.70
C LEU A 266 43.22 3.02 41.10
N ASP A 267 41.90 2.98 41.34
CA ASP A 267 41.31 3.23 42.66
C ASP A 267 41.80 2.22 43.71
N ASP A 268 41.81 0.92 43.37
CA ASP A 268 42.37 -0.13 44.24
C ASP A 268 43.84 0.16 44.63
N LEU A 269 44.67 0.55 43.66
CA LEU A 269 46.09 0.85 43.87
C LEU A 269 46.28 2.12 44.71
N GLN A 270 45.49 3.18 44.43
CA GLN A 270 45.49 4.44 45.18
C GLN A 270 45.14 4.21 46.65
N ASN A 271 44.17 3.34 46.93
CA ASN A 271 43.77 2.98 48.28
C ASN A 271 44.91 2.31 49.06
N VAL A 272 45.68 1.42 48.43
CA VAL A 272 46.85 0.77 49.06
C VAL A 272 47.96 1.77 49.38
N PHE A 273 48.27 2.68 48.46
CA PHE A 273 49.29 3.71 48.69
C PHE A 273 48.87 4.68 49.80
N SER A 274 47.61 5.11 49.81
CA SER A 274 47.05 6.02 50.82
C SER A 274 47.08 5.39 52.21
N TYR A 275 46.63 4.14 52.32
CA TYR A 275 46.66 3.38 53.57
C TYR A 275 48.09 3.23 54.11
N THR A 276 49.05 2.93 53.23
CA THR A 276 50.46 2.79 53.63
C THR A 276 51.06 4.12 54.08
N ALA A 277 50.74 5.22 53.38
CA ALA A 277 51.18 6.56 53.76
C ALA A 277 50.62 6.97 55.15
N GLU A 278 49.37 6.59 55.44
CA GLU A 278 48.74 6.80 56.75
C GLU A 278 49.44 6.03 57.87
N LEU A 279 49.69 4.72 57.70
CA LEU A 279 50.43 3.90 58.67
C LEU A 279 51.82 4.50 58.98
N LEU A 280 52.53 4.91 57.94
CA LEU A 280 53.84 5.55 58.10
C LEU A 280 53.75 6.87 58.88
N ALA A 281 52.70 7.67 58.64
CA ALA A 281 52.45 8.93 59.34
C ALA A 281 52.01 8.74 60.80
N ALA A 282 51.28 7.66 61.09
CA ALA A 282 50.86 7.28 62.44
C ALA A 282 52.02 6.80 63.34
N GLY A 283 53.19 6.54 62.74
CA GLY A 283 54.40 6.14 63.47
C GLY A 283 54.65 4.63 63.48
N ASP A 284 53.87 3.85 62.72
CA ASP A 284 53.97 2.38 62.67
C ASP A 284 55.33 1.89 62.14
N GLU A 285 55.57 0.58 62.26
CA GLU A 285 56.82 -0.06 61.86
C GLU A 285 57.03 0.10 60.35
N VAL A 286 58.09 0.82 59.99
CA VAL A 286 58.34 1.28 58.61
C VAL A 286 58.51 0.11 57.66
N ARG A 287 59.18 -0.97 58.08
CA ARG A 287 59.45 -2.12 57.22
C ARG A 287 58.18 -2.91 56.93
N GLU A 288 57.37 -3.17 57.95
CA GLU A 288 56.09 -3.88 57.88
C GLU A 288 55.08 -3.11 57.04
N ALA A 289 54.97 -1.78 57.21
CA ALA A 289 54.10 -0.95 56.38
C ALA A 289 54.49 -1.01 54.89
N ILE A 290 55.79 -0.88 54.56
CA ILE A 290 56.28 -0.95 53.17
C ILE A 290 56.11 -2.36 52.59
N PHE A 291 56.33 -3.40 53.39
CA PHE A 291 56.17 -4.79 52.94
C PHE A 291 54.70 -5.15 52.67
N ASN A 292 53.78 -4.72 53.54
CA ASN A 292 52.33 -4.91 53.36
C ASN A 292 51.81 -4.16 52.13
N CYS A 293 52.34 -2.96 51.86
CA CYS A 293 52.07 -2.21 50.63
C CYS A 293 52.46 -3.03 49.39
N TYR A 294 53.70 -3.53 49.37
CA TYR A 294 54.23 -4.35 48.28
C TYR A 294 53.38 -5.61 48.04
N GLU A 295 53.02 -6.35 49.10
CA GLU A 295 52.19 -7.55 48.98
C GLU A 295 50.78 -7.23 48.43
N SER A 296 50.16 -6.16 48.93
CA SER A 296 48.85 -5.71 48.48
C SER A 296 48.87 -5.28 47.00
N LEU A 297 49.93 -4.61 46.56
CA LEU A 297 50.14 -4.25 45.14
C LEU A 297 50.25 -5.50 44.26
N CYS A 298 51.05 -6.49 44.66
CA CYS A 298 51.17 -7.75 43.93
C CYS A 298 49.80 -8.45 43.78
N GLN A 299 48.99 -8.49 44.85
CA GLN A 299 47.65 -9.08 44.80
C GLN A 299 46.71 -8.36 43.83
N ILE A 300 46.71 -7.02 43.84
CA ILE A 300 45.88 -6.21 42.93
C ILE A 300 46.34 -6.39 41.48
N LEU A 301 47.65 -6.40 41.22
CA LEU A 301 48.21 -6.60 39.89
C LEU A 301 47.89 -7.99 39.33
N MET A 302 47.92 -9.04 40.17
CA MET A 302 47.50 -10.39 39.77
C MET A 302 46.01 -10.46 39.46
N ARG A 303 45.16 -9.91 40.35
CA ARG A 303 43.70 -9.90 40.19
C ARG A 303 43.27 -9.24 38.88
N ASN A 304 43.98 -8.20 38.47
CA ASN A 304 43.69 -7.43 37.27
C ASN A 304 44.47 -7.91 36.03
N GLY A 305 45.21 -9.03 36.13
CA GLY A 305 45.88 -9.68 34.99
C GLY A 305 47.20 -9.05 34.53
N PHE A 306 47.76 -8.10 35.30
CA PHE A 306 49.07 -7.51 35.06
C PHE A 306 50.23 -8.43 35.49
N LEU A 307 49.95 -9.38 36.41
CA LEU A 307 50.87 -10.42 36.86
C LEU A 307 50.27 -11.81 36.63
N ARG A 308 51.10 -12.78 36.23
CA ARG A 308 50.66 -14.16 35.93
C ARG A 308 50.72 -15.11 37.14
N ARG A 309 51.61 -14.85 38.11
CA ARG A 309 51.87 -15.64 39.34
C ARG A 309 52.47 -14.72 40.41
N ASP A 310 52.57 -15.20 41.66
CA ASP A 310 52.99 -14.41 42.83
C ASP A 310 54.32 -13.65 42.62
N PHE A 311 55.29 -14.15 41.85
CA PHE A 311 56.43 -13.40 41.25
C PHE A 311 57.39 -14.35 40.48
N GLU A 312 58.07 -13.87 39.43
CA GLU A 312 59.41 -14.36 39.05
C GLU A 312 60.25 -13.21 38.44
N THR A 313 61.27 -12.74 39.18
CA THR A 313 62.19 -11.60 38.88
C THR A 313 61.66 -10.16 39.09
N VAL A 314 62.53 -9.30 39.65
CA VAL A 314 62.26 -7.87 39.98
C VAL A 314 61.82 -7.06 38.75
N ARG A 315 62.36 -7.40 37.58
CA ARG A 315 62.09 -6.73 36.30
C ARG A 315 60.65 -6.95 35.79
N GLU A 316 60.04 -8.09 36.12
CA GLU A 316 58.64 -8.37 35.76
C GLU A 316 57.66 -7.56 36.61
N PHE A 317 57.97 -7.37 37.90
CA PHE A 317 57.18 -6.51 38.79
C PHE A 317 57.24 -5.04 38.36
N GLU A 318 58.44 -4.54 38.02
CA GLU A 318 58.60 -3.18 37.49
C GLU A 318 57.79 -2.98 36.20
N MET A 319 57.85 -3.95 35.28
CA MET A 319 57.08 -3.89 34.03
C MET A 319 55.56 -3.98 34.27
N ALA A 320 55.11 -4.74 35.27
CA ALA A 320 53.71 -4.83 35.64
C ALA A 320 53.19 -3.52 36.24
N ILE A 321 53.97 -2.88 37.12
CA ILE A 321 53.62 -1.55 37.66
C ILE A 321 53.59 -0.50 36.56
N ARG A 322 54.58 -0.46 35.67
CA ARG A 322 54.59 0.48 34.52
C ARG A 322 53.37 0.33 33.61
N ASN A 323 52.84 -0.89 33.47
CA ASN A 323 51.65 -1.14 32.66
C ASN A 323 50.33 -0.85 33.41
N ALA A 324 50.32 -0.99 34.73
CA ALA A 324 49.13 -0.82 35.56
C ALA A 324 48.93 0.62 36.07
N LEU A 325 50.03 1.35 36.31
CA LEU A 325 50.05 2.74 36.77
C LEU A 325 50.67 3.65 35.71
N PRO A 326 50.00 4.73 35.28
CA PRO A 326 50.55 5.69 34.33
C PRO A 326 51.53 6.69 34.99
N ILE A 327 52.37 6.23 35.91
CA ILE A 327 53.30 7.08 36.67
C ILE A 327 54.60 7.35 35.91
N SER A 328 55.25 8.44 36.28
CA SER A 328 56.55 8.84 35.77
C SER A 328 57.63 7.83 36.15
N GLU A 329 58.67 7.76 35.33
CA GLU A 329 59.85 6.93 35.61
C GLU A 329 60.54 7.34 36.93
N GLN A 330 60.42 8.61 37.33
CA GLN A 330 60.99 9.11 38.57
C GLN A 330 60.23 8.59 39.80
N ALA A 331 58.89 8.64 39.78
CA ALA A 331 58.07 8.10 40.85
C ALA A 331 58.23 6.58 40.99
N LEU A 332 58.35 5.87 39.87
CA LEU A 332 58.63 4.43 39.88
C LEU A 332 59.98 4.10 40.51
N ILE A 333 61.05 4.82 40.17
CA ILE A 333 62.38 4.60 40.75
C ILE A 333 62.36 4.89 42.26
N ALA A 334 61.62 5.90 42.70
CA ALA A 334 61.46 6.20 44.12
C ALA A 334 60.72 5.07 44.85
N LEU A 335 59.67 4.52 44.24
CA LEU A 335 58.90 3.40 44.76
C LEU A 335 59.73 2.10 44.84
N ASP A 336 60.50 1.80 43.80
CA ASP A 336 61.38 0.62 43.75
C ASP A 336 62.46 0.69 44.83
N ARG A 337 63.11 1.85 45.01
CA ARG A 337 64.13 2.07 46.05
C ARG A 337 63.61 1.81 47.46
N ILE A 338 62.37 2.22 47.78
CA ILE A 338 61.84 2.00 49.14
C ILE A 338 61.50 0.52 49.37
N PHE A 339 61.06 -0.21 48.33
CA PHE A 339 60.84 -1.65 48.40
C PHE A 339 62.14 -2.44 48.51
N GLU A 340 63.16 -2.10 47.73
CA GLU A 340 64.49 -2.70 47.83
C GLU A 340 65.10 -2.47 49.22
N GLU A 341 65.02 -1.24 49.73
CA GLU A 341 65.53 -0.87 51.04
C GLU A 341 64.79 -1.63 52.16
N ALA A 342 63.46 -1.75 52.10
CA ALA A 342 62.69 -2.53 53.07
C ALA A 342 62.93 -4.05 52.99
N ARG A 343 63.30 -4.58 51.82
CA ARG A 343 63.49 -6.01 51.60
C ARG A 343 64.91 -6.50 51.89
N TYR A 344 65.93 -5.72 51.53
CA TYR A 344 67.33 -6.17 51.53
C TYR A 344 68.21 -5.46 52.56
N SER A 345 67.78 -4.35 53.17
CA SER A 345 68.58 -3.70 54.22
C SER A 345 68.58 -4.52 55.52
N SER A 346 69.75 -4.64 56.14
CA SER A 346 69.94 -5.31 57.44
C SER A 346 69.87 -4.36 58.64
N HIS A 347 69.73 -3.04 58.43
CA HIS A 347 69.62 -2.05 59.50
C HIS A 347 68.17 -1.71 59.87
N LYS A 348 67.97 -1.18 61.08
CA LYS A 348 66.67 -0.69 61.50
C LYS A 348 66.30 0.57 60.71
N LEU A 349 65.17 0.56 60.02
CA LEU A 349 64.66 1.72 59.28
C LEU A 349 64.22 2.79 60.29
N GLY A 350 64.95 3.90 60.33
CA GLY A 350 64.66 5.06 61.19
C GLY A 350 63.82 6.14 60.51
N GLU A 351 63.63 7.26 61.21
CA GLU A 351 62.80 8.40 60.77
C GLU A 351 63.17 8.97 59.38
N GLY A 352 64.46 8.96 59.01
CA GLY A 352 64.88 9.38 57.67
C GLY A 352 64.35 8.47 56.55
N HIS A 353 64.26 7.16 56.78
CA HIS A 353 63.67 6.21 55.84
C HIS A 353 62.14 6.34 55.79
N ARG A 354 61.50 6.62 56.93
CA ARG A 354 60.06 6.91 57.01
C ARG A 354 59.69 8.12 56.15
N GLN A 355 60.41 9.23 56.29
CA GLN A 355 60.18 10.44 55.50
C GLN A 355 60.41 10.19 54.01
N ASN A 356 61.46 9.44 53.64
CA ASN A 356 61.71 9.07 52.25
C ASN A 356 60.59 8.20 51.66
N ALA A 357 60.08 7.22 52.42
CA ALA A 357 58.96 6.38 52.01
C ALA A 357 57.65 7.17 51.85
N GLN A 358 57.37 8.10 52.78
CA GLN A 358 56.21 9.00 52.67
C GLN A 358 56.29 9.87 51.42
N LEU A 359 57.46 10.46 51.13
CA LEU A 359 57.65 11.28 49.93
C LEU A 359 57.48 10.46 48.64
N ALA A 360 58.02 9.24 48.59
CA ALA A 360 57.87 8.36 47.43
C ALA A 360 56.40 7.96 47.19
N LEU A 361 55.66 7.60 48.24
CA LEU A 361 54.24 7.24 48.15
C LEU A 361 53.36 8.44 47.79
N GLN A 362 53.63 9.61 48.37
CA GLN A 362 52.90 10.84 48.05
C GLN A 362 53.13 11.30 46.61
N SER A 363 54.35 11.14 46.09
CA SER A 363 54.65 11.42 44.68
C SER A 363 53.83 10.54 43.74
N VAL A 364 53.71 9.24 44.05
CA VAL A 364 52.90 8.30 43.26
C VAL A 364 51.40 8.65 43.35
N LEU A 365 50.91 8.98 44.55
CA LEU A 365 49.51 9.38 44.77
C LEU A 365 49.16 10.67 44.02
N GLN A 366 50.04 11.67 44.04
CA GLN A 366 49.84 12.94 43.34
C GLN A 366 49.77 12.72 41.82
N GLU A 367 50.65 11.92 41.25
CA GLU A 367 50.60 11.62 39.81
C GLU A 367 49.34 10.84 39.42
N ILE A 368 48.84 9.93 40.27
CA ILE A 368 47.58 9.21 40.04
C ILE A 368 46.37 10.16 40.09
N ASP A 369 46.38 11.15 40.99
CA ASP A 369 45.31 12.16 41.13
C ASP A 369 45.29 13.12 39.94
N GLU A 370 46.47 13.57 39.48
CA GLU A 370 46.64 14.40 38.29
C GLU A 370 46.20 13.71 36.99
N LEU A 371 46.15 12.37 36.95
CA LEU A 371 45.66 11.57 35.83
C LEU A 371 44.13 11.46 35.78
N GLN A 372 43.40 11.81 36.86
CA GLN A 372 41.94 11.77 36.88
C GLN A 372 41.30 13.00 36.20
N GLU A 373 42.04 14.09 36.01
CA GLU A 373 41.60 15.28 35.27
C GLU A 373 42.48 15.54 34.03
N VAL A 374 41.87 15.48 32.83
CA VAL A 374 42.32 16.03 31.51
C VAL A 374 42.98 15.02 30.51
N PRO A 375 42.64 15.06 29.19
CA PRO A 375 41.73 14.18 28.45
C PRO A 375 42.44 13.06 27.64
N GLU A 376 41.66 12.30 26.85
CA GLU A 376 42.13 11.29 25.89
C GLU A 376 43.34 11.77 25.06
N ARG A 377 44.46 11.03 25.13
CA ARG A 377 45.64 11.27 24.30
C ARG A 377 45.35 10.97 22.84
N ASP A 378 45.78 11.91 21.99
CA ASP A 378 45.72 11.93 20.54
C ASP A 378 45.97 10.58 19.87
N SER A 379 45.01 10.23 19.02
CA SER A 379 45.15 9.32 17.90
C SER A 379 46.11 9.91 16.85
N ILE A 380 47.42 9.78 17.03
CA ILE A 380 48.41 10.04 15.97
C ILE A 380 49.50 8.98 16.03
N ASN A 381 49.37 7.96 15.17
CA ASN A 381 50.45 7.26 14.45
C ASN A 381 49.87 6.04 13.70
N MET A 382 49.05 6.30 12.68
CA MET A 382 48.66 5.29 11.66
C MET A 382 48.51 5.98 10.30
N LEU A 383 49.48 6.80 9.89
CA LEU A 383 49.64 7.30 8.53
C LEU A 383 51.14 7.53 8.27
N GLU A 384 51.92 6.45 8.27
CA GLU A 384 53.23 6.40 7.61
C GLU A 384 53.64 4.93 7.46
N SER A 385 53.13 4.27 6.43
CA SER A 385 53.75 3.11 5.73
C SER A 385 52.77 2.49 4.74
N THR A 386 52.45 3.23 3.68
CA THR A 386 52.13 2.63 2.38
C THR A 386 52.64 3.58 1.31
N ASP A 387 53.93 3.48 1.01
CA ASP A 387 54.43 3.61 -0.37
C ASP A 387 54.55 2.19 -0.94
#